data_AF-A0A015KXR0-F1
#
_entry.id   AF-A0A015KXR0-F1
#
_cell.length_a   1.000
_cell.length_b   1.000
_cell.length_c   1.000
_cell.angle_alpha   90.00
_cell.angle_beta   90.00
_cell.angle_gamma   90.00
#
_symmetry.space_group_name_H-M   'P 1'
#
loop_
_entity.id
_entity.type
_entity.pdbx_description
1 polymer ?
#
loop_
_entity_poly.entity_id
_entity_poly.type
_entity_poly.pdbx_seq_one_letter_code
_entity_poly.pdbx_strand_id
1 'polypeptide(L)'
;MLILKQFTTLVATTCIELLVQSVNAALPDPRWGHAAVLLRNNLYIYGGKVGLTREADLNDTSQNSNQLLMLNVSDSFSVSDPGWMTRFVGPNVAYHTLSIGGSQNELLVLYGGEYANSTDEQILENPLFYYDTLNSSSVWDNAGLSLGTPRMSHTAVTKLDKSINYFFGGIPNVSNSLISSQVQFQDLFKLDTKNNLWSLQATDPNTPSGRFHHTATILSDGKMYVIGGYSKDELVDMSQIYVYDTINAKWDVQTAGGKLPTARRAHVAVGTHDGKVIIHGGVNINYNVLYGDVAVLDTTQSQFVWSLKETKGAVPPARYSHTATMVGTNMLIAFGYLANDVSDNNIYVLDTTTFTWKENYTPNNLDYTNTIPHSGVSQEPSSSKAGTIAGSVIGVISFFLLIGGLFLFYRRRKRNAFYAAPYSSTGEQPSNQDKSKKFSISSGSTAVEELPRLSMAGTSENGAHGKDYTTILEERMMDSDVQQSNFLIVPKSTLRVTNPDNN
;
A
#
# COMPACT_ATOMS: atom_id res chain seq x y z
N MET A 1 22.06 38.26 -26.05
CA MET A 1 20.77 38.76 -25.52
C MET A 1 19.62 37.78 -25.75
N LEU A 2 19.53 37.12 -26.92
CA LEU A 2 18.52 36.08 -27.19
C LEU A 2 18.63 34.85 -26.27
N ILE A 3 19.85 34.33 -26.06
CA ILE A 3 20.10 33.14 -25.24
C ILE A 3 19.69 33.36 -23.77
N LEU A 4 19.92 34.55 -23.23
CA LEU A 4 19.55 34.89 -21.84
C LEU A 4 18.03 34.97 -21.67
N LYS A 5 17.30 35.44 -22.69
CA LYS A 5 15.83 35.43 -22.71
C LYS A 5 15.27 34.01 -22.81
N GLN A 6 15.84 33.15 -23.65
CA GLN A 6 15.42 31.75 -23.75
C GLN A 6 15.67 30.96 -22.46
N PHE A 7 16.79 31.21 -21.78
CA PHE A 7 17.12 30.55 -20.52
C PHE A 7 16.21 31.02 -19.37
N THR A 8 15.89 32.31 -19.29
CA THR A 8 14.95 32.82 -18.27
C THR A 8 13.52 32.37 -18.53
N THR A 9 13.08 32.28 -19.79
CA THR A 9 11.77 31.71 -20.12
C THR A 9 11.69 30.22 -19.79
N LEU A 10 12.74 29.44 -20.09
CA LEU A 10 12.78 28.00 -19.78
C LEU A 10 12.77 27.73 -18.27
N VAL A 11 13.53 28.50 -17.49
CA VAL A 11 13.54 28.41 -16.02
C VAL A 11 12.19 28.86 -15.45
N ALA A 12 11.58 29.92 -15.99
CA ALA A 12 10.26 30.36 -15.56
C ALA A 12 9.17 29.33 -15.88
N THR A 13 9.19 28.70 -17.06
CA THR A 13 8.22 27.64 -17.40
C THR A 13 8.41 26.39 -16.58
N THR A 14 9.66 25.94 -16.33
CA THR A 14 9.90 24.80 -15.44
C THR A 14 9.55 25.12 -13.99
N CYS A 15 9.82 26.32 -13.49
CA CYS A 15 9.38 26.74 -12.17
C CYS A 15 7.85 26.86 -12.08
N ILE A 16 7.16 27.31 -13.13
CA ILE A 16 5.69 27.36 -13.19
C ILE A 16 5.11 25.95 -13.31
N GLU A 17 5.70 25.04 -14.08
CA GLU A 17 5.28 23.63 -14.13
C GLU A 17 5.51 22.92 -12.80
N LEU A 18 6.63 23.18 -12.12
CA LEU A 18 6.88 22.69 -10.76
C LEU A 18 5.93 23.33 -9.73
N LEU A 19 5.58 24.63 -9.89
CA LEU A 19 4.58 25.28 -9.04
C LEU A 19 3.18 24.73 -9.29
N VAL A 20 2.79 24.51 -10.54
CA VAL A 20 1.49 23.98 -10.95
C VAL A 20 1.37 22.50 -10.54
N GLN A 21 2.44 21.71 -10.61
CA GLN A 21 2.50 20.37 -10.03
C GLN A 21 2.41 20.40 -8.50
N SER A 22 2.94 21.44 -7.83
CA SER A 22 2.83 21.59 -6.38
C SER A 22 1.48 22.13 -5.90
N VAL A 23 0.63 22.64 -6.81
CA VAL A 23 -0.63 23.34 -6.47
C VAL A 23 -1.89 22.52 -6.81
N ASN A 24 -1.81 21.46 -7.62
CA ASN A 24 -2.92 20.53 -7.83
C ASN A 24 -2.46 19.08 -7.67
N ALA A 25 -2.27 18.61 -6.44
CA ALA A 25 -2.31 17.18 -6.17
C ALA A 25 -3.77 16.74 -6.34
N ALA A 26 -4.14 16.26 -7.53
CA ALA A 26 -5.47 15.74 -7.77
C ALA A 26 -5.78 14.64 -6.74
N LEU A 27 -7.02 14.61 -6.23
CA LEU A 27 -7.46 13.55 -5.32
C LEU A 27 -7.21 12.17 -5.98
N PRO A 28 -6.76 11.17 -5.21
CA PRO A 28 -6.55 9.83 -5.75
C PRO A 28 -7.81 9.27 -6.39
N ASP A 29 -7.64 8.38 -7.37
CA ASP A 29 -8.77 7.71 -8.01
C ASP A 29 -9.58 6.90 -6.99
N PRO A 30 -10.92 6.86 -7.15
CA PRO A 30 -11.79 5.99 -6.38
C PRO A 30 -11.31 4.53 -6.41
N ARG A 31 -11.33 3.86 -5.24
CA ARG A 31 -10.78 2.51 -5.11
C ARG A 31 -11.41 1.65 -4.03
N TRP A 32 -11.17 0.35 -4.11
CA TRP A 32 -11.55 -0.63 -3.10
C TRP A 32 -10.53 -1.76 -3.05
N GLY A 33 -10.55 -2.57 -1.98
CA GLY A 33 -9.63 -3.70 -1.82
C GLY A 33 -8.16 -3.28 -1.73
N HIS A 34 -7.89 -2.02 -1.39
CA HIS A 34 -6.56 -1.54 -1.03
C HIS A 34 -6.26 -1.91 0.42
N ALA A 35 -4.98 -1.84 0.82
CA ALA A 35 -4.56 -2.01 2.19
C ALA A 35 -3.97 -0.72 2.75
N ALA A 36 -4.08 -0.53 4.06
CA ALA A 36 -3.63 0.68 4.74
C ALA A 36 -2.89 0.36 6.02
N VAL A 37 -1.89 1.16 6.36
CA VAL A 37 -1.19 1.07 7.63
C VAL A 37 -0.70 2.45 8.07
N LEU A 38 -0.84 2.77 9.35
CA LEU A 38 -0.15 3.91 9.94
C LEU A 38 1.25 3.47 10.30
N LEU A 39 2.26 4.15 9.76
CA LEU A 39 3.64 3.96 10.17
C LEU A 39 4.25 5.32 10.52
N ARG A 40 4.66 5.45 11.79
CA ARG A 40 5.12 6.69 12.41
C ARG A 40 4.02 7.75 12.30
N ASN A 41 4.26 8.79 11.52
CA ASN A 41 3.33 9.90 11.33
C ASN A 41 2.69 9.86 9.94
N ASN A 42 2.84 8.78 9.18
CA ASN A 42 2.28 8.69 7.83
C ASN A 42 1.29 7.54 7.75
N LEU A 43 0.07 7.86 7.31
CA LEU A 43 -0.87 6.87 6.82
C LEU A 43 -0.45 6.48 5.40
N TYR A 44 -0.11 5.22 5.21
CA TYR A 44 0.19 4.62 3.92
C TYR A 44 -1.02 3.85 3.42
N ILE A 45 -1.39 4.04 2.16
CA ILE A 45 -2.39 3.23 1.45
C ILE A 45 -1.76 2.73 0.16
N TYR A 46 -1.86 1.43 -0.10
CA TYR A 46 -1.27 0.82 -1.28
C TYR A 46 -2.27 -0.02 -2.06
N GLY A 47 -2.15 0.06 -3.39
CA GLY A 47 -2.87 -0.75 -4.36
C GLY A 47 -4.39 -0.57 -4.32
N GLY A 48 -5.10 -1.68 -4.47
CA GLY A 48 -6.54 -1.76 -4.65
C GLY A 48 -6.95 -1.71 -6.13
N LYS A 49 -8.21 -2.06 -6.38
CA LYS A 49 -8.83 -1.91 -7.70
C LYS A 49 -9.27 -0.45 -7.89
N VAL A 50 -8.95 0.11 -9.06
CA VAL A 50 -9.37 1.43 -9.52
C VAL A 50 -10.25 1.29 -10.75
N GLY A 51 -11.38 1.99 -10.78
CA GLY A 51 -12.36 1.89 -11.86
C GLY A 51 -13.78 2.18 -11.38
N LEU A 52 -14.72 2.16 -12.32
CA LEU A 52 -16.15 2.45 -12.08
C LEU A 52 -17.04 1.21 -12.18
N THR A 53 -16.47 0.04 -12.51
CA THR A 53 -17.20 -1.23 -12.69
C THR A 53 -17.05 -2.14 -11.48
N ARG A 54 -18.07 -2.95 -11.23
CA ARG A 54 -18.23 -3.80 -10.04
C ARG A 54 -17.35 -5.04 -10.07
N GLU A 55 -17.03 -5.57 -8.88
CA GLU A 55 -16.41 -6.90 -8.68
C GLU A 55 -17.25 -8.06 -9.26
N ALA A 56 -18.57 -7.91 -9.32
CA ALA A 56 -19.50 -8.95 -9.79
C ALA A 56 -20.01 -8.74 -11.23
N ASP A 57 -19.53 -7.70 -11.93
CA ASP A 57 -19.92 -7.47 -13.31
C ASP A 57 -19.13 -8.39 -14.24
N LEU A 58 -19.82 -9.07 -15.15
CA LEU A 58 -19.20 -9.93 -16.18
C LEU A 58 -18.22 -9.18 -17.11
N ASN A 59 -18.21 -7.85 -17.05
CA ASN A 59 -17.31 -6.94 -17.76
C ASN A 59 -16.58 -6.01 -16.79
N ASP A 60 -16.07 -6.51 -15.66
CA ASP A 60 -15.23 -5.72 -14.76
C ASP A 60 -14.01 -5.16 -15.53
N THR A 61 -14.01 -3.84 -15.75
CA THR A 61 -12.93 -3.07 -16.37
C THR A 61 -11.95 -2.49 -15.36
N SER A 62 -12.17 -2.75 -14.07
CA SER A 62 -11.30 -2.24 -13.01
C SER A 62 -9.90 -2.83 -13.14
N GLN A 63 -8.91 -2.01 -12.79
CA GLN A 63 -7.51 -2.39 -12.85
C GLN A 63 -6.93 -2.37 -11.44
N ASN A 64 -6.07 -3.34 -11.13
CA ASN A 64 -5.30 -3.27 -9.91
C ASN A 64 -4.29 -2.11 -10.03
N SER A 65 -4.17 -1.32 -8.98
CA SER A 65 -3.26 -0.19 -8.89
C SER A 65 -1.95 -0.61 -8.21
N ASN A 66 -0.86 0.04 -8.57
CA ASN A 66 0.42 0.03 -7.84
C ASN A 66 0.73 1.39 -7.19
N GLN A 67 -0.31 2.19 -6.95
CA GLN A 67 -0.18 3.49 -6.35
C GLN A 67 0.02 3.36 -4.84
N LEU A 68 1.05 4.04 -4.33
CA LEU A 68 1.32 4.29 -2.93
C LEU A 68 0.86 5.72 -2.59
N LEU A 69 -0.16 5.83 -1.75
CA LEU A 69 -0.65 7.08 -1.20
C LEU A 69 -0.06 7.26 0.21
N MET A 70 0.33 8.49 0.52
CA MET A 70 0.94 8.85 1.80
C MET A 70 0.27 10.12 2.33
N LEU A 71 -0.13 10.10 3.59
CA LEU A 71 -0.73 11.24 4.27
C LEU A 71 -0.05 11.46 5.62
N ASN A 72 0.53 12.64 5.82
CA ASN A 72 1.13 13.02 7.10
C ASN A 72 0.03 13.37 8.11
N VAL A 73 -0.14 12.52 9.12
CA VAL A 73 -1.16 12.69 10.15
C VAL A 73 -0.70 13.51 11.35
N SER A 74 0.53 14.03 11.32
CA SER A 74 0.97 15.10 12.24
C SER A 74 0.45 16.48 11.83
N ASP A 75 -0.05 16.64 10.61
CA ASP A 75 -0.62 17.88 10.12
C ASP A 75 -2.15 17.83 10.18
N SER A 76 -2.79 18.99 10.37
CA SER A 76 -4.24 19.11 10.27
C SER A 76 -4.66 19.21 8.81
N PHE A 77 -5.81 18.64 8.45
CA PHE A 77 -6.29 18.66 7.07
C PHE A 77 -7.83 18.64 6.98
N SER A 78 -8.38 19.14 5.87
CA SER A 78 -9.80 18.98 5.54
C SER A 78 -10.02 17.58 5.00
N VAL A 79 -11.12 16.91 5.37
CA VAL A 79 -11.43 15.58 4.83
C VAL A 79 -11.69 15.60 3.32
N SER A 80 -12.05 16.75 2.76
CA SER A 80 -12.23 16.94 1.32
C SER A 80 -10.92 17.16 0.56
N ASP A 81 -9.85 17.54 1.27
CA ASP A 81 -8.54 17.83 0.71
C ASP A 81 -7.45 17.49 1.74
N PRO A 82 -7.16 16.19 1.93
CA PRO A 82 -6.22 15.75 2.94
C PRO A 82 -4.76 16.06 2.60
N GLY A 83 -4.45 16.41 1.34
CA GLY A 83 -3.07 16.64 0.90
C GLY A 83 -2.26 15.35 0.66
N TRP A 84 -2.84 14.40 -0.08
CA TRP A 84 -2.15 13.15 -0.43
C TRP A 84 -0.84 13.38 -1.19
N MET A 85 0.23 12.73 -0.74
CA MET A 85 1.42 12.50 -1.57
C MET A 85 1.29 11.15 -2.27
N THR A 86 1.67 11.06 -3.53
CA THR A 86 1.49 9.84 -4.33
C THR A 86 2.76 9.39 -5.01
N ARG A 87 2.98 8.08 -5.07
CA ARG A 87 4.00 7.42 -5.89
C ARG A 87 3.39 6.22 -6.61
N PHE A 88 3.97 5.83 -7.74
CA PHE A 88 3.64 4.58 -8.44
C PHE A 88 4.88 3.69 -8.40
N VAL A 89 4.78 2.54 -7.73
CA VAL A 89 5.95 1.70 -7.45
C VAL A 89 5.50 0.29 -7.17
N GLY A 90 6.22 -0.70 -7.70
CA GLY A 90 5.97 -2.11 -7.45
C GLY A 90 4.75 -2.68 -8.19
N PRO A 91 4.23 -3.82 -7.72
CA PRO A 91 3.24 -4.60 -8.44
C PRO A 91 1.82 -4.03 -8.33
N ASN A 92 1.02 -4.22 -9.39
CA ASN A 92 -0.40 -3.90 -9.40
C ASN A 92 -1.19 -4.97 -8.64
N VAL A 93 -1.74 -4.61 -7.48
CA VAL A 93 -2.31 -5.60 -6.56
C VAL A 93 -3.53 -5.09 -5.80
N ALA A 94 -4.51 -5.95 -5.59
CA ALA A 94 -5.71 -5.71 -4.79
C ALA A 94 -5.96 -6.89 -3.82
N TYR A 95 -6.78 -6.68 -2.79
CA TYR A 95 -7.13 -7.68 -1.78
C TYR A 95 -5.92 -8.35 -1.09
N HIS A 96 -4.80 -7.63 -1.05
CA HIS A 96 -3.59 -7.97 -0.31
C HIS A 96 -3.68 -7.43 1.13
N THR A 97 -2.67 -7.72 1.93
CA THR A 97 -2.47 -7.08 3.23
C THR A 97 -1.24 -6.19 3.23
N LEU A 98 -1.27 -5.15 4.06
CA LEU A 98 -0.16 -4.23 4.31
C LEU A 98 0.06 -4.15 5.81
N SER A 99 1.28 -4.38 6.25
CA SER A 99 1.64 -4.42 7.67
C SER A 99 3.02 -3.79 7.91
N ILE A 100 3.42 -3.67 9.18
CA ILE A 100 4.69 -3.03 9.56
C ILE A 100 5.73 -4.10 9.89
N GLY A 101 6.96 -3.90 9.46
CA GLY A 101 8.07 -4.79 9.75
C GLY A 101 9.43 -4.10 9.80
N GLY A 102 10.48 -4.90 9.90
CA GLY A 102 11.86 -4.44 10.00
C GLY A 102 12.35 -4.33 11.43
N SER A 103 13.65 -4.14 11.58
CA SER A 103 14.34 -4.13 12.89
C SER A 103 13.89 -2.97 13.79
N GLN A 104 13.47 -1.88 13.17
CA GLN A 104 13.09 -0.59 13.76
C GLN A 104 11.67 -0.17 13.34
N ASN A 105 10.86 -1.11 12.83
CA ASN A 105 9.55 -0.84 12.25
C ASN A 105 9.64 0.23 11.14
N GLU A 106 10.55 0.02 10.20
CA GLU A 106 10.86 0.91 9.07
C GLU A 106 10.27 0.43 7.74
N LEU A 107 9.86 -0.84 7.67
CA LEU A 107 9.38 -1.47 6.44
C LEU A 107 7.85 -1.48 6.40
N LEU A 108 7.30 -1.23 5.21
CA LEU A 108 6.00 -1.76 4.84
C LEU A 108 6.19 -3.20 4.37
N VAL A 109 5.29 -4.07 4.80
CA VAL A 109 5.28 -5.50 4.47
C VAL A 109 3.98 -5.80 3.74
N LEU A 110 4.08 -6.14 2.46
CA LEU A 110 2.96 -6.53 1.62
C LEU A 110 2.92 -8.04 1.49
N TYR A 111 1.77 -8.67 1.72
CA TYR A 111 1.59 -10.10 1.48
C TYR A 111 0.30 -10.43 0.73
N GLY A 112 0.41 -11.34 -0.23
CA GLY A 112 -0.70 -11.91 -0.98
C GLY A 112 -1.35 -10.92 -1.94
N GLY A 113 -2.64 -11.13 -2.19
CA GLY A 113 -3.47 -10.34 -3.09
C GLY A 113 -3.68 -10.96 -4.47
N GLU A 114 -4.62 -10.36 -5.19
CA GLU A 114 -4.89 -10.55 -6.60
C GLU A 114 -3.97 -9.62 -7.40
N TYR A 115 -3.27 -10.15 -8.41
CA TYR A 115 -2.38 -9.39 -9.28
C TYR A 115 -2.96 -9.36 -10.70
N ALA A 116 -3.07 -8.17 -11.29
CA ALA A 116 -3.65 -8.02 -12.63
C ALA A 116 -2.66 -8.58 -13.67
N ASN A 117 -3.05 -9.63 -14.38
CA ASN A 117 -2.32 -10.26 -15.50
C ASN A 117 -0.99 -10.94 -15.16
N SER A 118 -0.80 -11.54 -13.97
CA SER A 118 0.43 -12.30 -13.72
C SER A 118 0.39 -13.67 -14.43
N THR A 119 0.81 -13.71 -15.70
CA THR A 119 1.50 -14.89 -16.25
C THR A 119 2.88 -15.09 -15.59
N ASP A 120 3.28 -14.14 -14.75
CA ASP A 120 4.50 -14.18 -13.97
C ASP A 120 4.32 -15.11 -12.77
N GLU A 121 4.56 -16.40 -13.01
CA GLU A 121 4.54 -17.46 -11.99
C GLU A 121 5.37 -17.08 -10.76
N GLN A 122 6.43 -16.27 -10.90
CA GLN A 122 7.31 -15.86 -9.79
C GLN A 122 6.61 -14.98 -8.75
N ILE A 123 5.72 -14.06 -9.16
CA ILE A 123 4.98 -13.21 -8.20
C ILE A 123 3.96 -14.05 -7.43
N LEU A 124 3.33 -14.99 -8.12
CA LEU A 124 2.39 -15.91 -7.50
C LEU A 124 3.10 -16.90 -6.57
N GLU A 125 4.33 -17.30 -6.85
CA GLU A 125 5.13 -18.15 -5.98
C GLU A 125 5.64 -17.44 -4.72
N ASN A 126 5.82 -16.11 -4.78
CA ASN A 126 6.38 -15.35 -3.68
C ASN A 126 5.74 -13.96 -3.50
N PRO A 127 4.50 -13.88 -3.00
CA PRO A 127 3.79 -12.60 -2.91
C PRO A 127 4.16 -11.78 -1.65
N LEU A 128 5.36 -11.95 -1.06
CA LEU A 128 5.83 -11.14 0.08
C LEU A 128 6.84 -10.10 -0.40
N PHE A 129 6.52 -8.83 -0.17
CA PHE A 129 7.36 -7.71 -0.55
C PHE A 129 7.64 -6.78 0.64
N TYR A 130 8.84 -6.20 0.63
CA TYR A 130 9.27 -5.17 1.57
C TYR A 130 9.45 -3.83 0.86
N TYR A 131 9.09 -2.76 1.55
CA TYR A 131 9.34 -1.39 1.10
C TYR A 131 9.93 -0.57 2.25
N ASP A 132 11.12 -0.01 2.05
CA ASP A 132 11.82 0.78 3.06
C ASP A 132 11.34 2.24 3.03
N THR A 133 10.63 2.64 4.08
CA THR A 133 10.06 3.99 4.18
C THR A 133 11.10 5.07 4.50
N LEU A 134 12.31 4.70 4.92
CA LEU A 134 13.40 5.64 5.21
C LEU A 134 14.25 5.94 3.98
N ASN A 135 14.20 5.07 2.98
CA ASN A 135 14.92 5.25 1.73
C ASN A 135 13.99 5.88 0.67
N SER A 136 14.23 7.15 0.34
CA SER A 136 13.44 7.87 -0.67
C SER A 136 13.49 7.21 -2.06
N SER A 137 14.53 6.43 -2.35
CA SER A 137 14.70 5.69 -3.61
C SER A 137 14.22 4.23 -3.52
N SER A 138 13.60 3.82 -2.41
CA SER A 138 13.11 2.45 -2.22
C SER A 138 12.10 2.05 -3.30
N VAL A 139 12.21 0.80 -3.71
CA VAL A 139 11.26 0.05 -4.53
C VAL A 139 10.79 -1.15 -3.73
N TRP A 140 9.70 -1.79 -4.17
CA TRP A 140 9.24 -3.03 -3.54
C TRP A 140 10.19 -4.18 -3.87
N ASP A 141 10.80 -4.75 -2.83
CA ASP A 141 11.75 -5.86 -2.95
C ASP A 141 11.06 -7.16 -2.52
N ASN A 142 11.17 -8.20 -3.35
CA ASN A 142 10.65 -9.52 -3.03
C ASN A 142 11.48 -10.15 -1.89
N ALA A 143 10.80 -10.73 -0.90
CA ALA A 143 11.47 -11.30 0.27
C ALA A 143 12.28 -12.58 -0.03
N GLY A 144 12.08 -13.22 -1.19
CA GLY A 144 12.81 -14.41 -1.60
C GLY A 144 12.50 -15.66 -0.78
N LEU A 145 11.43 -15.63 0.03
CA LEU A 145 11.01 -16.75 0.86
C LEU A 145 10.13 -17.75 0.10
N SER A 146 10.27 -19.05 0.41
CA SER A 146 9.26 -20.03 -0.01
C SER A 146 8.07 -19.90 0.94
N LEU A 147 6.99 -19.32 0.44
CA LEU A 147 5.81 -18.98 1.25
C LEU A 147 4.75 -20.08 1.15
N GLY A 148 3.81 -20.04 2.10
CA GLY A 148 2.60 -20.86 2.03
C GLY A 148 1.72 -20.49 0.83
N THR A 149 0.58 -21.17 0.70
CA THR A 149 -0.32 -21.05 -0.46
C THR A 149 -0.71 -19.59 -0.76
N PRO A 150 -0.60 -19.13 -2.02
CA PRO A 150 -1.00 -17.80 -2.45
C PRO A 150 -2.46 -17.52 -2.12
N ARG A 151 -2.73 -16.30 -1.64
CA ARG A 151 -4.04 -15.95 -1.07
C ARG A 151 -4.38 -14.49 -1.22
N MET A 152 -5.68 -14.22 -1.24
CA MET A 152 -6.27 -12.89 -1.17
C MET A 152 -7.33 -12.83 -0.07
N SER A 153 -7.77 -11.61 0.29
CA SER A 153 -8.88 -11.38 1.22
C SER A 153 -8.68 -11.96 2.62
N HIS A 154 -7.42 -12.19 2.98
CA HIS A 154 -6.94 -12.56 4.31
C HIS A 154 -6.69 -11.30 5.15
N THR A 155 -6.40 -11.48 6.44
CA THR A 155 -6.02 -10.37 7.32
C THR A 155 -4.57 -10.47 7.76
N ALA A 156 -3.97 -9.31 8.06
CA ALA A 156 -2.66 -9.22 8.69
C ALA A 156 -2.71 -8.27 9.88
N VAL A 157 -2.01 -8.61 10.96
CA VAL A 157 -1.78 -7.73 12.11
C VAL A 157 -0.32 -7.74 12.54
N THR A 158 0.18 -6.61 13.04
CA THR A 158 1.57 -6.48 13.51
C THR A 158 1.62 -6.40 15.02
N LYS A 159 2.37 -7.33 15.64
CA LYS A 159 2.84 -7.19 17.02
C LYS A 159 4.10 -6.31 17.05
N LEU A 160 3.89 -5.01 17.23
CA LEU A 160 4.90 -3.95 17.01
C LEU A 160 6.14 -4.05 17.90
N ASP A 161 5.99 -4.47 19.16
CA ASP A 161 7.11 -4.62 20.11
C ASP A 161 8.10 -5.71 19.70
N LYS A 162 7.68 -6.63 18.83
CA LYS A 162 8.49 -7.74 18.33
C LYS A 162 8.74 -7.69 16.82
N SER A 163 8.10 -6.78 16.08
CA SER A 163 8.10 -6.72 14.61
C SER A 163 7.66 -8.06 13.99
N ILE A 164 6.64 -8.68 14.59
CA ILE A 164 6.06 -9.94 14.13
C ILE A 164 4.76 -9.64 13.40
N ASN A 165 4.57 -10.22 12.22
CA ASN A 165 3.30 -10.18 11.51
C ASN A 165 2.57 -11.52 11.64
N TYR A 166 1.25 -11.45 11.82
CA TYR A 166 0.37 -12.61 11.80
C TYR A 166 -0.58 -12.49 10.61
N PHE A 167 -0.68 -13.54 9.81
CA PHE A 167 -1.55 -13.59 8.63
C PHE A 167 -2.57 -14.71 8.79
N PHE A 168 -3.86 -14.40 8.69
CA PHE A 168 -4.92 -15.38 8.94
C PHE A 168 -5.94 -15.44 7.81
N GLY A 169 -6.25 -16.68 7.43
CA GLY A 169 -7.31 -17.02 6.49
C GLY A 169 -7.10 -16.53 5.07
N GLY A 170 -8.20 -16.13 4.42
CA GLY A 170 -8.27 -15.78 3.00
C GLY A 170 -8.77 -16.92 2.13
N ILE A 171 -8.70 -16.69 0.82
CA ILE A 171 -9.06 -17.65 -0.23
C ILE A 171 -7.92 -17.77 -1.23
N PRO A 172 -7.82 -18.89 -1.98
CA PRO A 172 -6.85 -19.03 -3.04
C PRO A 172 -7.01 -17.93 -4.08
N ASN A 173 -5.88 -17.44 -4.59
CA ASN A 173 -5.86 -16.59 -5.76
C ASN A 173 -5.98 -17.47 -7.03
N VAL A 174 -7.22 -17.89 -7.35
CA VAL A 174 -7.52 -18.70 -8.55
C VAL A 174 -8.46 -17.94 -9.48
N SER A 175 -8.21 -18.06 -10.78
CA SER A 175 -8.99 -17.41 -11.86
C SER A 175 -10.45 -17.86 -11.94
N ASN A 176 -10.84 -18.94 -11.26
CA ASN A 176 -12.21 -19.44 -11.20
C ASN A 176 -12.91 -19.09 -9.87
N SER A 177 -13.79 -18.08 -9.91
CA SER A 177 -14.58 -17.58 -8.78
C SER A 177 -15.44 -18.66 -8.08
N LEU A 178 -15.84 -19.72 -8.78
CA LEU A 178 -16.61 -20.83 -8.18
C LEU A 178 -15.74 -21.75 -7.32
N ILE A 179 -14.44 -21.83 -7.59
CA ILE A 179 -13.47 -22.62 -6.79
C ILE A 179 -12.94 -21.78 -5.61
N SER A 180 -12.76 -20.46 -5.81
CA SER A 180 -12.22 -19.57 -4.78
C SER A 180 -13.13 -19.42 -3.55
N SER A 181 -14.44 -19.59 -3.70
CA SER A 181 -15.39 -19.53 -2.57
C SER A 181 -15.47 -20.83 -1.75
N GLN A 182 -15.13 -21.97 -2.36
CA GLN A 182 -15.20 -23.29 -1.71
C GLN A 182 -13.99 -23.60 -0.84
N VAL A 183 -12.81 -23.07 -1.18
CA VAL A 183 -11.60 -23.25 -0.40
C VAL A 183 -11.36 -22.00 0.43
N GLN A 184 -11.49 -22.13 1.75
CA GLN A 184 -11.28 -21.05 2.70
C GLN A 184 -10.16 -21.46 3.64
N PHE A 185 -9.11 -20.65 3.71
CA PHE A 185 -7.95 -20.98 4.51
C PHE A 185 -8.24 -20.76 6.00
N GLN A 186 -7.79 -21.70 6.84
CA GLN A 186 -7.90 -21.67 8.31
C GLN A 186 -6.54 -21.54 9.01
N ASP A 187 -5.46 -21.45 8.24
CA ASP A 187 -4.10 -21.39 8.74
C ASP A 187 -3.77 -19.99 9.26
N LEU A 188 -2.88 -19.97 10.26
CA LEU A 188 -2.27 -18.77 10.80
C LEU A 188 -0.77 -18.83 10.52
N PHE A 189 -0.26 -17.88 9.74
CA PHE A 189 1.17 -17.72 9.56
C PHE A 189 1.71 -16.63 10.47
N LYS A 190 2.97 -16.81 10.88
CA LYS A 190 3.76 -15.86 11.63
C LYS A 190 5.04 -15.55 10.86
N LEU A 191 5.28 -14.27 10.63
CA LEU A 191 6.53 -13.75 10.05
C LEU A 191 7.27 -12.94 11.11
N ASP A 192 8.48 -13.40 11.47
CA ASP A 192 9.47 -12.55 12.13
C ASP A 192 10.19 -11.73 11.05
N THR A 193 9.83 -10.45 10.94
CA THR A 193 10.36 -9.57 9.89
C THR A 193 11.82 -9.16 10.14
N LYS A 194 12.35 -9.35 11.35
CA LYS A 194 13.75 -9.04 11.67
C LYS A 194 14.68 -10.12 11.15
N ASN A 195 14.25 -11.37 11.30
CA ASN A 195 15.03 -12.55 10.91
C ASN A 195 14.56 -13.16 9.59
N ASN A 196 13.52 -12.60 8.97
CA ASN A 196 12.86 -13.12 7.77
C ASN A 196 12.41 -14.59 7.94
N LEU A 197 11.87 -14.93 9.12
CA LEU A 197 11.43 -16.28 9.46
C LEU A 197 9.92 -16.42 9.33
N TRP A 198 9.49 -17.19 8.32
CA TRP A 198 8.09 -17.55 8.09
C TRP A 198 7.77 -18.89 8.75
N SER A 199 6.67 -18.98 9.49
CA SER A 199 6.27 -20.22 10.17
C SER A 199 4.75 -20.38 10.25
N LEU A 200 4.29 -21.60 9.97
CA LEU A 200 2.91 -22.00 10.22
C LEU A 200 2.69 -22.20 11.72
N GLN A 201 1.65 -21.60 12.27
CA GLN A 201 1.26 -21.82 13.67
C GLN A 201 0.39 -23.07 13.78
N ALA A 202 0.53 -23.79 14.90
CA ALA A 202 -0.23 -25.01 15.14
C ALA A 202 -1.73 -24.73 15.25
N THR A 203 -2.54 -25.68 14.79
CA THR A 203 -3.98 -25.70 15.03
C THR A 203 -4.29 -26.31 16.40
N ASP A 204 -5.44 -25.95 16.93
CA ASP A 204 -6.01 -26.46 18.18
C ASP A 204 -7.55 -26.55 18.06
N PRO A 205 -8.27 -27.12 19.05
CA PRO A 205 -9.73 -27.27 18.97
C PRO A 205 -10.53 -25.97 18.84
N ASN A 206 -9.95 -24.83 19.22
CA ASN A 206 -10.59 -23.50 19.14
C ASN A 206 -10.19 -22.74 17.87
N THR A 207 -9.36 -23.33 17.00
CA THR A 207 -8.94 -22.70 15.75
C THR A 207 -10.17 -22.32 14.91
N PRO A 208 -10.26 -21.08 14.40
CA PRO A 208 -11.41 -20.66 13.64
C PRO A 208 -11.53 -21.45 12.35
N SER A 209 -12.76 -21.68 11.90
CA SER A 209 -12.99 -22.20 10.54
C SER A 209 -12.39 -21.27 9.50
N GLY A 210 -12.00 -21.85 8.35
CA GLY A 210 -11.46 -21.09 7.25
C GLY A 210 -12.40 -19.99 6.79
N ARG A 211 -11.85 -18.79 6.51
CA ARG A 211 -12.67 -17.59 6.29
C ARG A 211 -11.93 -16.48 5.55
N PHE A 212 -12.68 -15.59 4.92
CA PHE A 212 -12.17 -14.40 4.24
C PHE A 212 -13.08 -13.18 4.47
N HIS A 213 -12.60 -12.00 4.10
CA HIS A 213 -13.30 -10.72 4.32
C HIS A 213 -13.72 -10.48 5.79
N HIS A 214 -13.03 -11.14 6.72
CA HIS A 214 -13.11 -10.91 8.16
C HIS A 214 -12.16 -9.77 8.53
N THR A 215 -12.23 -9.31 9.78
CA THR A 215 -11.25 -8.38 10.33
C THR A 215 -10.39 -9.07 11.39
N ALA A 216 -9.15 -8.59 11.53
CA ALA A 216 -8.27 -8.95 12.62
C ALA A 216 -7.74 -7.67 13.27
N THR A 217 -7.63 -7.65 14.60
CA THR A 217 -7.08 -6.51 15.34
C THR A 217 -6.25 -7.03 16.50
N ILE A 218 -5.03 -6.52 16.67
CA ILE A 218 -4.21 -6.79 17.85
C ILE A 218 -4.38 -5.66 18.87
N LEU A 219 -4.66 -6.01 20.13
CA LEU A 219 -4.81 -5.03 21.21
C LEU A 219 -3.55 -4.99 22.10
N SER A 220 -3.52 -4.04 23.04
CA SER A 220 -2.40 -3.81 23.97
C SER A 220 -2.13 -4.99 24.90
N ASP A 221 -3.10 -5.88 25.10
CA ASP A 221 -2.93 -7.14 25.82
C ASP A 221 -2.15 -8.21 25.02
N GLY A 222 -1.78 -7.88 23.78
CA GLY A 222 -1.03 -8.75 22.89
C GLY A 222 -1.87 -9.84 22.22
N LYS A 223 -3.19 -9.83 22.37
CA LYS A 223 -4.06 -10.81 21.69
C LYS A 223 -4.59 -10.27 20.37
N MET A 224 -4.74 -11.17 19.41
CA MET A 224 -5.36 -10.90 18.11
C MET A 224 -6.82 -11.33 18.14
N TYR A 225 -7.73 -10.44 17.74
CA TYR A 225 -9.17 -10.63 17.74
C TYR A 225 -9.65 -10.74 16.29
N VAL A 226 -10.27 -11.86 15.93
CA VAL A 226 -10.80 -12.13 14.59
C VAL A 226 -12.33 -12.08 14.62
N ILE A 227 -12.92 -11.21 13.77
CA ILE A 227 -14.34 -10.85 13.83
C ILE A 227 -15.00 -10.95 12.44
N GLY A 228 -16.17 -11.60 12.41
CA GLY A 228 -17.06 -11.66 11.24
C GLY A 228 -16.43 -12.35 10.02
N GLY A 229 -16.83 -11.90 8.83
CA GLY A 229 -16.42 -12.46 7.55
C GLY A 229 -17.35 -13.55 7.05
N TYR A 230 -16.88 -14.29 6.05
CA TYR A 230 -17.63 -15.36 5.40
C TYR A 230 -16.92 -16.70 5.60
N SER A 231 -17.66 -17.71 6.04
CA SER A 231 -17.15 -19.06 6.30
C SER A 231 -18.25 -20.09 6.05
N LYS A 232 -17.92 -21.22 5.41
CA LYS A 232 -18.85 -22.35 5.18
C LYS A 232 -20.20 -21.92 4.60
N ASP A 233 -20.14 -21.08 3.58
CA ASP A 233 -21.30 -20.52 2.88
C ASP A 233 -22.22 -19.59 3.68
N GLU A 234 -21.77 -19.12 4.84
CA GLU A 234 -22.54 -18.25 5.70
C GLU A 234 -21.71 -17.06 6.22
N LEU A 235 -22.40 -16.00 6.63
CA LEU A 235 -21.76 -14.92 7.38
C LEU A 235 -21.56 -15.38 8.82
N VAL A 236 -20.36 -15.15 9.35
CA VAL A 236 -20.04 -15.49 10.74
C VAL A 236 -20.81 -14.54 11.67
N ASP A 237 -21.45 -15.11 12.70
CA ASP A 237 -22.15 -14.34 13.73
C ASP A 237 -21.19 -13.37 14.46
N MET A 238 -21.63 -12.13 14.65
CA MET A 238 -20.83 -11.11 15.34
C MET A 238 -20.68 -11.39 16.84
N SER A 239 -21.45 -12.31 17.42
CA SER A 239 -21.25 -12.79 18.78
C SER A 239 -19.99 -13.64 18.91
N GLN A 240 -19.53 -14.28 17.83
CA GLN A 240 -18.41 -15.19 17.87
C GLN A 240 -17.09 -14.45 17.64
N ILE A 241 -16.32 -14.29 18.71
CA ILE A 241 -15.03 -13.59 18.69
C ILE A 241 -13.93 -14.62 18.91
N TYR A 242 -13.11 -14.83 17.88
CA TYR A 242 -11.93 -15.68 18.02
C TYR A 242 -10.76 -14.85 18.51
N VAL A 243 -10.03 -15.39 19.49
CA VAL A 243 -8.93 -14.70 20.17
C VAL A 243 -7.69 -15.57 20.06
N TYR A 244 -6.64 -15.07 19.43
CA TYR A 244 -5.34 -15.72 19.41
C TYR A 244 -4.40 -15.05 20.41
N ASP A 245 -3.98 -15.82 21.42
CA ASP A 245 -2.94 -15.42 22.36
C ASP A 245 -1.57 -15.55 21.69
N THR A 246 -0.96 -14.42 21.35
CA THR A 246 0.34 -14.40 20.65
C THR A 246 1.52 -14.82 21.52
N ILE A 247 1.35 -14.86 22.85
CA ILE A 247 2.38 -15.29 23.82
C ILE A 247 2.33 -16.80 23.97
N ASN A 248 1.14 -17.34 24.20
CA ASN A 248 0.93 -18.76 24.43
C ASN A 248 0.74 -19.57 23.15
N ALA A 249 0.57 -18.89 22.01
CA ALA A 249 0.31 -19.48 20.69
C ALA A 249 -0.91 -20.42 20.70
N LYS A 250 -2.04 -19.91 21.23
CA LYS A 250 -3.29 -20.67 21.36
C LYS A 250 -4.49 -19.85 20.94
N TRP A 251 -5.46 -20.51 20.33
CA TRP A 251 -6.77 -19.95 20.07
C TRP A 251 -7.70 -20.16 21.25
N ASP A 252 -8.59 -19.19 21.40
CA ASP A 252 -9.75 -19.21 22.27
C ASP A 252 -10.95 -18.63 21.51
N VAL A 253 -12.15 -18.96 21.98
CA VAL A 253 -13.40 -18.44 21.41
C VAL A 253 -14.26 -17.84 22.52
N GLN A 254 -14.61 -16.57 22.33
CA GLN A 254 -15.39 -15.79 23.26
C GLN A 254 -16.75 -15.47 22.64
N THR A 255 -17.82 -15.62 23.43
CA THR A 255 -19.19 -15.28 22.99
C THR A 255 -19.57 -13.91 23.53
N ALA A 256 -19.60 -12.92 22.64
CA ALA A 256 -19.99 -11.56 22.96
C ALA A 256 -21.51 -11.42 23.07
N GLY A 257 -21.95 -10.66 24.09
CA GLY A 257 -23.35 -10.29 24.29
C GLY A 257 -23.63 -8.83 23.89
N GLY A 258 -24.72 -8.28 24.43
CA GLY A 258 -25.09 -6.87 24.24
C GLY A 258 -25.87 -6.60 22.96
N LYS A 259 -25.71 -5.40 22.40
CA LYS A 259 -26.41 -4.97 21.17
C LYS A 259 -25.54 -5.29 19.97
N LEU A 260 -25.72 -6.49 19.42
CA LEU A 260 -24.89 -7.01 18.33
C LEU A 260 -25.15 -6.25 17.01
N PRO A 261 -24.08 -5.94 16.25
CA PRO A 261 -24.22 -5.57 14.85
C PRO A 261 -24.66 -6.79 14.03
N THR A 262 -25.33 -6.55 12.90
CA THR A 262 -25.67 -7.63 11.95
C THR A 262 -24.41 -8.29 11.40
N ALA A 263 -24.46 -9.62 11.22
CA ALA A 263 -23.41 -10.39 10.56
C ALA A 263 -23.05 -9.77 9.19
N ARG A 264 -21.74 -9.67 8.93
CA ARG A 264 -21.20 -8.91 7.80
C ARG A 264 -19.81 -9.35 7.41
N ARG A 265 -19.44 -9.04 6.17
CA ARG A 265 -18.09 -9.19 5.62
C ARG A 265 -17.59 -7.88 5.02
N ALA A 266 -16.29 -7.81 4.74
CA ALA A 266 -15.61 -6.67 4.13
C ALA A 266 -15.85 -5.34 4.91
N HIS A 267 -16.06 -5.47 6.22
CA HIS A 267 -16.08 -4.37 7.17
C HIS A 267 -14.63 -4.09 7.62
N VAL A 268 -14.44 -2.97 8.30
CA VAL A 268 -13.14 -2.61 8.89
C VAL A 268 -13.21 -2.68 10.40
N ALA A 269 -12.06 -2.87 11.04
CA ALA A 269 -11.92 -2.84 12.49
C ALA A 269 -10.66 -2.06 12.88
N VAL A 270 -10.74 -1.32 13.99
CA VAL A 270 -9.59 -0.67 14.62
C VAL A 270 -9.57 -0.93 16.12
N GLY A 271 -8.38 -1.11 16.67
CA GLY A 271 -8.16 -1.23 18.10
C GLY A 271 -8.04 0.14 18.76
N THR A 272 -8.57 0.25 19.98
CA THR A 272 -8.44 1.43 20.85
C THR A 272 -7.42 1.16 21.96
N HIS A 273 -6.81 2.22 22.49
CA HIS A 273 -5.81 2.10 23.54
C HIS A 273 -6.37 1.52 24.86
N ASP A 274 -7.68 1.64 25.06
CA ASP A 274 -8.42 1.17 26.24
C ASP A 274 -9.05 -0.22 26.03
N GLY A 275 -8.51 -1.00 25.08
CA GLY A 275 -8.82 -2.42 24.93
C GLY A 275 -10.20 -2.68 24.33
N LYS A 276 -10.65 -1.86 23.37
CA LYS A 276 -11.89 -2.09 22.62
C LYS A 276 -11.61 -2.18 21.12
N VAL A 277 -12.49 -2.87 20.41
CA VAL A 277 -12.47 -2.94 18.94
C VAL A 277 -13.66 -2.15 18.39
N ILE A 278 -13.40 -1.19 17.51
CA ILE A 278 -14.43 -0.44 16.80
C ILE A 278 -14.53 -1.00 15.39
N ILE A 279 -15.74 -1.35 14.94
CA ILE A 279 -16.00 -1.75 13.56
C ILE A 279 -16.87 -0.73 12.85
N HIS A 280 -16.72 -0.66 11.53
CA HIS A 280 -17.57 0.15 10.66
C HIS A 280 -17.80 -0.53 9.31
N GLY A 281 -18.97 -0.27 8.73
CA GLY A 281 -19.28 -0.65 7.37
C GLY A 281 -19.44 -2.15 7.18
N GLY A 282 -19.15 -2.61 5.96
CA GLY A 282 -19.32 -3.98 5.52
C GLY A 282 -20.63 -4.21 4.77
N VAL A 283 -20.84 -5.45 4.38
CA VAL A 283 -21.94 -5.84 3.50
C VAL A 283 -22.45 -7.23 3.86
N ASN A 284 -23.71 -7.51 3.50
CA ASN A 284 -24.30 -8.82 3.61
C ASN A 284 -23.78 -9.82 2.55
N ILE A 285 -24.29 -11.04 2.60
CA ILE A 285 -23.88 -12.17 1.75
C ILE A 285 -24.14 -11.94 0.25
N ASN A 286 -25.15 -11.13 -0.09
CA ASN A 286 -25.58 -10.90 -1.47
C ASN A 286 -25.06 -9.59 -2.06
N TYR A 287 -24.20 -8.86 -1.33
CA TYR A 287 -23.71 -7.54 -1.72
C TYR A 287 -24.80 -6.48 -1.99
N ASN A 288 -26.00 -6.63 -1.42
CA ASN A 288 -27.13 -5.72 -1.68
C ASN A 288 -27.59 -4.92 -0.46
N VAL A 289 -27.09 -5.26 0.74
CA VAL A 289 -27.29 -4.47 1.96
C VAL A 289 -25.93 -4.10 2.50
N LEU A 290 -25.61 -2.81 2.41
CA LEU A 290 -24.41 -2.23 2.98
C LEU A 290 -24.74 -1.66 4.36
N TYR A 291 -23.76 -1.74 5.24
CA TYR A 291 -23.87 -1.22 6.59
C TYR A 291 -23.04 0.06 6.72
N GLY A 292 -23.44 0.93 7.64
CA GLY A 292 -22.75 2.20 7.96
C GLY A 292 -22.82 2.54 9.45
N ASP A 293 -23.26 1.58 10.26
CA ASP A 293 -23.26 1.69 11.72
C ASP A 293 -21.83 1.60 12.26
N VAL A 294 -21.63 2.23 13.41
CA VAL A 294 -20.43 2.09 14.24
C VAL A 294 -20.79 1.21 15.42
N ALA A 295 -20.09 0.08 15.55
CA ALA A 295 -20.24 -0.83 16.67
C ALA A 295 -18.93 -0.98 17.43
N VAL A 296 -19.03 -1.08 18.75
CA VAL A 296 -17.87 -1.20 19.64
C VAL A 296 -17.98 -2.48 20.45
N LEU A 297 -16.96 -3.32 20.34
CA LEU A 297 -16.75 -4.50 21.17
C LEU A 297 -15.85 -4.12 22.33
N ASP A 298 -16.40 -4.16 23.54
CA ASP A 298 -15.62 -4.03 24.76
C ASP A 298 -15.04 -5.39 25.16
N THR A 299 -13.71 -5.54 25.08
CA THR A 299 -13.00 -6.78 25.43
C THR A 299 -12.40 -6.74 26.83
N THR A 300 -12.65 -5.69 27.61
CA THR A 300 -12.10 -5.52 28.96
C THR A 300 -12.92 -6.20 30.05
N GLN A 301 -14.15 -6.60 29.70
CA GLN A 301 -15.07 -7.28 30.59
C GLN A 301 -14.89 -8.80 30.53
N SER A 302 -15.33 -9.51 31.58
CA SER A 302 -15.24 -10.98 31.65
C SER A 302 -16.01 -11.68 30.53
N GLN A 303 -17.11 -11.08 30.09
CA GLN A 303 -17.80 -11.42 28.85
C GLN A 303 -17.70 -10.20 27.94
N PHE A 304 -17.33 -10.41 26.68
CA PHE A 304 -17.26 -9.30 25.73
C PHE A 304 -18.66 -8.73 25.46
N VAL A 305 -18.76 -7.41 25.28
CA VAL A 305 -20.05 -6.73 25.09
C VAL A 305 -20.02 -5.84 23.86
N TRP A 306 -20.95 -6.07 22.94
CA TRP A 306 -21.21 -5.16 21.84
C TRP A 306 -22.11 -4.01 22.24
N SER A 307 -21.81 -2.83 21.71
CA SER A 307 -22.70 -1.68 21.73
C SER A 307 -22.72 -0.99 20.38
N LEU A 308 -23.91 -0.70 19.86
CA LEU A 308 -24.07 0.19 18.70
C LEU A 308 -24.00 1.63 19.16
N LYS A 309 -23.23 2.45 18.45
CA LYS A 309 -23.02 3.86 18.77
C LYS A 309 -23.86 4.73 17.84
N GLU A 310 -24.58 5.66 18.44
CA GLU A 310 -25.19 6.75 17.68
C GLU A 310 -24.07 7.68 17.23
N THR A 311 -23.99 7.92 15.93
CA THR A 311 -23.02 8.84 15.35
C THR A 311 -23.70 10.11 14.89
N LYS A 312 -22.95 11.21 14.86
CA LYS A 312 -23.43 12.54 14.46
C LYS A 312 -22.37 13.25 13.61
N GLY A 313 -22.75 14.39 13.04
CA GLY A 313 -21.86 15.18 12.17
C GLY A 313 -21.95 14.74 10.70
N ALA A 314 -20.84 14.82 9.98
CA ALA A 314 -20.74 14.47 8.56
C ALA A 314 -20.65 12.95 8.36
N VAL A 315 -21.75 12.24 8.64
CA VAL A 315 -21.82 10.77 8.57
C VAL A 315 -21.54 10.29 7.13
N PRO A 316 -20.55 9.39 6.91
CA PRO A 316 -20.27 8.86 5.59
C PRO A 316 -21.40 7.93 5.12
N PRO A 317 -21.57 7.76 3.80
CA PRO A 317 -22.41 6.71 3.26
C PRO A 317 -21.88 5.32 3.67
N ALA A 318 -22.83 4.38 3.82
CA ALA A 318 -22.58 2.96 4.06
C ALA A 318 -21.66 2.38 2.98
N ARG A 319 -20.72 1.53 3.39
CA ARG A 319 -19.60 1.12 2.53
C ARG A 319 -18.96 -0.20 2.89
N TYR A 320 -18.27 -0.85 1.95
CA TYR A 320 -17.46 -2.06 2.18
C TYR A 320 -16.16 -2.03 1.36
N SER A 321 -15.23 -2.96 1.64
CA SER A 321 -13.91 -3.05 0.97
C SER A 321 -13.08 -1.74 1.04
N HIS A 322 -13.30 -0.97 2.10
CA HIS A 322 -12.54 0.22 2.48
C HIS A 322 -11.48 -0.16 3.52
N THR A 323 -10.63 0.80 3.90
CA THR A 323 -9.71 0.64 5.03
C THR A 323 -10.06 1.59 6.17
N ALA A 324 -9.65 1.21 7.37
CA ALA A 324 -9.64 2.11 8.52
C ALA A 324 -8.32 2.04 9.27
N THR A 325 -7.95 3.15 9.89
CA THR A 325 -6.73 3.26 10.67
C THR A 325 -6.97 4.16 11.87
N MET A 326 -6.60 3.68 13.06
CA MET A 326 -6.67 4.49 14.28
C MET A 326 -5.51 5.49 14.27
N VAL A 327 -5.83 6.78 14.35
CA VAL A 327 -4.89 7.87 14.55
C VAL A 327 -5.21 8.65 15.83
N GLY A 328 -4.48 8.35 16.89
CA GLY A 328 -4.68 8.83 18.25
C GLY A 328 -6.03 8.37 18.78
N THR A 329 -6.99 9.30 18.81
CA THR A 329 -8.39 9.02 19.18
C THR A 329 -9.36 9.14 18.00
N ASN A 330 -8.84 9.34 16.79
CA ASN A 330 -9.65 9.42 15.58
C ASN A 330 -9.52 8.12 14.77
N MET A 331 -10.63 7.57 14.30
CA MET A 331 -10.62 6.53 13.28
C MET A 331 -10.72 7.21 11.91
N LEU A 332 -9.70 7.01 11.08
CA LEU A 332 -9.69 7.49 9.69
C LEU A 332 -10.19 6.35 8.79
N ILE A 333 -11.15 6.64 7.92
CA ILE A 333 -11.69 5.73 6.91
C ILE A 333 -11.39 6.28 5.53
N ALA A 334 -10.92 5.44 4.61
CA ALA A 334 -10.61 5.87 3.25
C ALA A 334 -11.23 4.94 2.20
N PHE A 335 -11.79 5.55 1.16
CA PHE A 335 -12.28 4.89 -0.06
C PHE A 335 -13.37 3.80 0.21
N GLY A 336 -13.46 2.80 -0.68
CA GLY A 336 -14.39 1.67 -0.63
C GLY A 336 -15.54 1.78 -1.63
N TYR A 337 -16.46 0.82 -1.57
CA TYR A 337 -17.69 0.81 -2.36
C TYR A 337 -18.89 1.35 -1.61
N LEU A 338 -19.75 2.09 -2.30
CA LEU A 338 -21.00 2.65 -1.77
C LEU A 338 -22.23 1.86 -2.25
N ALA A 339 -23.41 2.21 -1.74
CA ALA A 339 -24.66 1.45 -1.98
C ALA A 339 -25.16 1.45 -3.43
N ASN A 340 -24.65 2.36 -4.27
CA ASN A 340 -24.88 2.40 -5.71
C ASN A 340 -23.76 1.72 -6.51
N ASP A 341 -22.96 0.88 -5.85
CA ASP A 341 -21.79 0.18 -6.42
C ASP A 341 -20.73 1.13 -7.01
N VAL A 342 -20.72 2.39 -6.57
CA VAL A 342 -19.70 3.37 -6.96
C VAL A 342 -18.56 3.34 -5.95
N SER A 343 -17.34 3.32 -6.47
CA SER A 343 -16.12 3.47 -5.69
C SER A 343 -16.00 4.90 -5.14
N ASP A 344 -15.50 5.03 -3.91
CA ASP A 344 -15.31 6.31 -3.22
C ASP A 344 -13.83 6.70 -3.24
N ASN A 345 -13.54 8.00 -3.31
CA ASN A 345 -12.20 8.58 -3.18
C ASN A 345 -11.99 9.47 -1.95
N ASN A 346 -12.99 9.57 -1.10
CA ASN A 346 -12.94 10.40 0.09
C ASN A 346 -12.24 9.73 1.28
N ILE A 347 -11.75 10.56 2.19
CA ILE A 347 -11.36 10.19 3.55
C ILE A 347 -12.40 10.73 4.54
N TYR A 348 -12.60 10.04 5.66
CA TYR A 348 -13.55 10.42 6.70
C TYR A 348 -12.90 10.23 8.07
N VAL A 349 -13.27 11.07 9.03
CA VAL A 349 -12.65 11.11 10.36
C VAL A 349 -13.73 10.98 11.41
N LEU A 350 -13.70 9.91 12.18
CA LEU A 350 -14.56 9.71 13.34
C LEU A 350 -13.78 9.97 14.63
N ASP A 351 -14.22 10.92 15.43
CA ASP A 351 -13.76 11.03 16.81
C ASP A 351 -14.35 9.88 17.64
N THR A 352 -13.51 8.96 18.08
CA THR A 352 -13.95 7.75 18.78
C THR A 352 -14.35 7.99 20.23
N THR A 353 -14.01 9.14 20.80
CA THR A 353 -14.39 9.49 22.18
C THR A 353 -15.81 10.04 22.25
N THR A 354 -16.26 10.71 21.18
CA THR A 354 -17.59 11.34 21.11
C THR A 354 -18.50 10.73 20.05
N PHE A 355 -17.98 9.79 19.24
CA PHE A 355 -18.64 9.22 18.06
C PHE A 355 -19.17 10.28 17.08
N THR A 356 -18.36 11.32 16.85
CA THR A 356 -18.69 12.44 15.95
C THR A 356 -17.81 12.40 14.71
N TRP A 357 -18.45 12.38 13.53
CA TRP A 357 -17.76 12.53 12.26
C TRP A 357 -17.39 14.00 12.02
N LYS A 358 -16.11 14.23 11.69
CA LYS A 358 -15.52 15.55 11.52
C LYS A 358 -15.31 15.89 10.05
N GLU A 359 -15.47 17.17 9.72
CA GLU A 359 -15.09 17.73 8.41
C GLU A 359 -13.59 18.05 8.34
N ASN A 360 -12.92 18.14 9.49
CA ASN A 360 -11.49 18.42 9.57
C ASN A 360 -10.82 17.44 10.53
N TYR A 361 -9.67 16.93 10.12
CA TYR A 361 -8.75 16.21 10.99
C TYR A 361 -7.86 17.20 11.73
N THR A 362 -7.76 17.01 13.04
CA THR A 362 -6.77 17.66 13.89
C THR A 362 -6.02 16.58 14.66
N PRO A 363 -4.69 16.55 14.61
CA PRO A 363 -3.89 15.60 15.37
C PRO A 363 -4.19 15.71 16.86
N ASN A 364 -4.53 14.60 17.50
CA ASN A 364 -4.83 14.57 18.93
C ASN A 364 -4.49 13.20 19.50
N ASN A 365 -3.89 13.16 20.69
CA ASN A 365 -3.48 11.94 21.38
C ASN A 365 -2.58 11.01 20.53
N LEU A 366 -1.63 11.59 19.78
CA LEU A 366 -0.73 10.82 18.91
C LEU A 366 0.19 9.86 19.66
N ASP A 367 0.33 10.02 20.98
CA ASP A 367 1.07 9.07 21.81
C ASP A 367 0.45 7.66 21.78
N TYR A 368 -0.86 7.55 21.50
CA TYR A 368 -1.55 6.26 21.32
C TYR A 368 -1.27 5.58 19.96
N THR A 369 -0.53 6.25 19.08
CA THR A 369 -0.21 5.76 17.73
C THR A 369 1.25 5.43 17.50
N ASN A 370 2.07 5.42 18.54
CA ASN A 370 3.49 5.22 18.36
C ASN A 370 3.78 3.82 17.80
N THR A 371 4.31 3.77 16.58
CA THR A 371 4.69 2.52 15.89
C THR A 371 6.16 2.18 16.06
N ILE A 372 6.95 3.05 16.71
CA ILE A 372 8.37 2.83 16.96
C ILE A 372 8.50 2.03 18.28
N PRO A 373 9.31 0.96 18.31
CA PRO A 373 9.60 0.25 19.55
C PRO A 373 10.18 1.22 20.59
N HIS A 374 9.61 1.23 21.81
CA HIS A 374 10.19 2.00 22.91
C HIS A 374 11.54 1.37 23.31
N SER A 375 12.62 1.88 22.74
CA SER A 375 13.95 1.75 23.30
C SER A 375 14.02 2.68 24.51
N GLY A 376 14.12 2.14 25.72
CA GLY A 376 14.32 2.93 26.94
C GLY A 376 15.62 3.74 26.85
N VAL A 377 15.54 4.97 26.37
CA VAL A 377 16.59 5.97 26.49
C VAL A 377 15.90 7.26 26.91
N SER A 378 16.23 7.70 28.13
CA SER A 378 15.85 9.00 28.67
C SER A 378 16.17 10.10 27.66
N GLN A 379 15.16 10.89 27.26
CA GLN A 379 15.36 12.06 26.43
C GLN A 379 16.22 13.10 27.18
N GLU A 380 17.41 13.40 26.67
CA GLU A 380 18.03 14.69 26.94
C GLU A 380 17.25 15.80 26.21
N PRO A 381 17.13 17.00 26.80
CA PRO A 381 16.37 18.08 26.21
C PRO A 381 17.02 18.55 24.90
N SER A 382 16.19 18.62 23.86
CA SER A 382 16.60 19.08 22.53
C SER A 382 17.07 20.54 22.57
N SER A 383 18.28 20.77 22.07
CA SER A 383 18.79 22.13 21.88
C SER A 383 18.03 22.81 20.74
N SER A 384 17.51 24.00 21.02
CA SER A 384 16.68 24.79 20.11
C SER A 384 17.41 25.10 18.79
N LYS A 385 16.74 24.86 17.65
CA LYS A 385 17.18 25.20 16.28
C LYS A 385 17.21 26.72 16.00
N ALA A 386 17.92 27.49 16.82
CA ALA A 386 18.14 28.92 16.60
C ALA A 386 19.34 29.19 15.67
N GLY A 387 20.32 28.27 15.59
CA GLY A 387 21.57 28.47 14.84
C GLY A 387 21.45 28.35 13.32
N THR A 388 20.51 27.55 12.81
CA THR A 388 20.41 27.27 11.37
C THR A 388 19.76 28.42 10.59
N ILE A 389 18.84 29.16 11.22
CA ILE A 389 18.13 30.27 10.55
C ILE A 389 19.05 31.51 10.41
N ALA A 390 19.97 31.73 11.35
CA ALA A 390 20.91 32.85 11.28
C ALA A 390 21.98 32.68 10.17
N GLY A 391 22.45 31.46 9.92
CA GLY A 391 23.48 31.17 8.90
C GLY A 391 22.97 31.39 7.46
N SER A 392 21.72 31.01 7.19
CA SER A 392 21.11 31.14 5.85
C SER A 392 20.92 32.60 5.43
N VAL A 393 20.51 33.47 6.37
CA VAL A 393 20.27 34.89 6.09
C VAL A 393 21.58 35.64 5.83
N ILE A 394 22.64 35.33 6.59
CA ILE A 394 23.97 35.94 6.41
C ILE A 394 24.60 35.51 5.08
N GLY A 395 24.42 34.25 4.67
CA GLY A 395 24.90 33.74 3.39
C GLY A 395 24.25 34.44 2.19
N VAL A 396 22.93 34.64 2.24
CA VAL A 396 22.18 35.32 1.17
C VAL A 396 22.57 36.79 1.05
N ILE A 397 22.70 37.52 2.18
CA ILE A 397 23.14 38.92 2.17
C ILE A 397 24.56 39.06 1.62
N SER A 398 25.48 38.17 2.02
CA SER A 398 26.86 38.17 1.54
C SER A 398 26.96 37.89 0.04
N PHE A 399 26.11 37.00 -0.47
CA PHE A 399 26.02 36.70 -1.91
C PHE A 399 25.54 37.90 -2.73
N PHE A 400 24.50 38.61 -2.27
CA PHE A 400 24.01 39.80 -2.96
C PHE A 400 24.99 40.99 -2.91
N LEU A 401 25.73 41.15 -1.81
CA LEU A 401 26.79 42.17 -1.72
C LEU A 401 27.96 41.86 -2.67
N LEU A 402 28.32 40.59 -2.83
CA LEU A 402 29.35 40.15 -3.79
C LEU A 402 28.93 40.46 -5.24
N ILE A 403 27.68 40.15 -5.60
CA ILE A 403 27.12 40.44 -6.93
C ILE A 403 27.07 41.95 -7.18
N GLY A 404 26.62 42.73 -6.19
CA GLY A 404 26.61 44.20 -6.26
C GLY A 404 28.01 44.78 -6.46
N GLY A 405 29.00 44.27 -5.74
CA GLY A 405 30.40 44.65 -5.88
C GLY A 405 30.98 44.35 -7.26
N LEU A 406 30.72 43.15 -7.79
CA LEU A 406 31.14 42.75 -9.14
C LEU A 406 30.47 43.60 -10.23
N PHE A 407 29.19 43.96 -10.05
CA PHE A 407 28.48 44.84 -10.97
C PHE A 407 29.05 46.27 -10.97
N LEU A 408 29.35 46.83 -9.79
CA LEU A 408 29.98 48.14 -9.68
C LEU A 408 31.40 48.14 -10.24
N PHE A 409 32.16 47.07 -10.02
CA PHE A 409 33.50 46.89 -10.61
C PHE A 409 33.44 46.82 -12.13
N TYR A 410 32.51 46.03 -12.69
CA TYR A 410 32.27 45.96 -14.13
C TYR A 410 31.90 47.34 -14.71
N ARG A 411 30.98 48.06 -14.04
CA ARG A 411 30.55 49.40 -14.46
C ARG A 411 31.70 50.42 -14.39
N ARG A 412 32.57 50.32 -13.38
CA ARG A 412 33.76 51.17 -13.22
C ARG A 412 34.82 50.87 -14.29
N ARG A 413 35.05 49.59 -14.61
CA ARG A 413 35.94 49.15 -15.69
C ARG A 413 35.46 49.63 -17.07
N LYS A 414 34.15 49.56 -17.31
CA LYS A 414 33.55 50.05 -18.56
C LYS A 414 33.60 51.59 -18.68
N ARG A 415 33.53 52.31 -17.55
CA ARG A 415 33.68 53.77 -17.51
C ARG A 415 35.12 54.23 -17.80
N ASN A 416 36.10 53.44 -17.37
CA ASN A 416 37.53 53.72 -17.63
C ASN A 416 37.94 53.40 -19.08
N ALA A 417 37.22 52.51 -19.77
CA ALA A 417 37.45 52.20 -21.18
C ALA A 417 36.95 53.30 -22.15
N PHE A 418 36.19 54.30 -21.65
CA PHE A 418 35.63 55.38 -22.47
C PHE A 418 36.50 56.66 -22.48
N TYR A 419 37.59 56.71 -21.71
CA TYR A 419 38.49 57.87 -21.62
C TYR A 419 39.93 57.60 -22.11
N ALA A 420 40.21 56.44 -22.68
CA ALA A 420 41.51 56.13 -23.27
C ALA A 420 41.37 55.90 -24.78
N ALA A 421 41.28 56.98 -25.53
CA ALA A 421 41.54 56.97 -26.97
C ALA A 421 42.48 58.13 -27.31
N PRO A 422 43.73 57.86 -27.75
CA PRO A 422 44.51 58.83 -28.50
C PRO A 422 44.27 58.65 -30.00
N TYR A 423 44.32 59.79 -30.66
CA TYR A 423 44.19 60.03 -32.10
C TYR A 423 45.56 59.91 -32.80
N SER A 424 45.54 59.95 -34.15
CA SER A 424 46.67 60.06 -35.12
C SER A 424 47.34 58.74 -35.54
N SER A 425 47.83 58.53 -36.76
CA SER A 425 47.64 59.08 -38.12
C SER A 425 48.48 58.23 -39.10
N THR A 426 48.06 58.16 -40.37
CA THR A 426 48.85 57.91 -41.62
C THR A 426 49.62 56.60 -41.84
N GLY A 427 49.42 56.01 -43.03
CA GLY A 427 50.52 55.43 -43.83
C GLY A 427 50.42 53.96 -44.30
N GLU A 428 50.13 53.79 -45.59
CA GLU A 428 50.66 52.79 -46.55
C GLU A 428 50.37 51.26 -46.47
N GLN A 429 50.10 50.69 -47.66
CA GLN A 429 50.04 49.28 -48.10
C GLN A 429 51.46 48.75 -48.48
N PRO A 430 51.67 47.51 -48.99
CA PRO A 430 51.18 46.14 -48.65
C PRO A 430 52.34 45.10 -48.55
N SER A 431 52.05 43.81 -48.30
CA SER A 431 52.68 42.60 -48.95
C SER A 431 52.87 41.33 -48.06
N ASN A 432 52.89 40.20 -48.78
CA ASN A 432 53.07 38.77 -48.43
C ASN A 432 54.16 38.39 -47.41
N GLN A 433 53.95 37.30 -46.65
CA GLN A 433 54.69 36.01 -46.82
C GLN A 433 54.30 34.92 -45.78
N ASP A 434 53.77 33.83 -46.35
CA ASP A 434 54.01 32.39 -46.19
C ASP A 434 54.93 31.78 -45.08
N LYS A 435 54.61 30.50 -44.76
CA LYS A 435 55.38 29.40 -44.11
C LYS A 435 55.33 29.32 -42.57
N SER A 436 55.03 28.18 -41.91
CA SER A 436 55.16 26.76 -42.30
C SER A 436 54.45 25.78 -41.33
N LYS A 437 53.99 24.63 -41.89
CA LYS A 437 54.12 23.20 -41.45
C LYS A 437 53.66 22.81 -40.01
N LYS A 438 52.97 21.68 -39.73
CA LYS A 438 52.83 20.33 -40.36
C LYS A 438 51.62 19.61 -39.69
N PHE A 439 50.73 18.93 -40.46
CA PHE A 439 50.47 17.46 -40.57
C PHE A 439 50.08 16.71 -39.26
N SER A 440 49.10 15.79 -39.20
CA SER A 440 48.46 14.93 -40.23
C SER A 440 47.14 14.29 -39.75
N ILE A 441 46.20 14.08 -40.67
CA ILE A 441 45.09 13.10 -40.67
C ILE A 441 45.22 12.30 -41.99
N SER A 442 44.91 11.00 -42.02
CA SER A 442 44.13 10.33 -43.11
C SER A 442 43.89 8.83 -42.79
N SER A 443 42.64 8.33 -42.90
CA SER A 443 42.06 7.50 -44.00
C SER A 443 42.34 5.99 -43.86
N GLY A 444 41.47 5.00 -44.11
CA GLY A 444 40.12 4.91 -44.71
C GLY A 444 40.02 3.64 -45.61
N SER A 445 39.06 2.74 -45.32
CA SER A 445 38.40 1.65 -46.12
C SER A 445 39.26 0.56 -46.85
N THR A 446 38.86 -0.68 -47.24
CA THR A 446 37.58 -1.34 -47.60
C THR A 446 37.74 -2.89 -47.77
N ALA A 447 36.61 -3.63 -47.68
CA ALA A 447 36.17 -4.91 -48.34
C ALA A 447 36.78 -6.30 -47.95
N VAL A 448 35.99 -7.29 -47.45
CA VAL A 448 35.09 -8.36 -48.04
C VAL A 448 35.80 -9.72 -48.24
N GLU A 449 35.32 -10.80 -47.59
CA GLU A 449 35.23 -12.18 -48.16
C GLU A 449 34.31 -13.13 -47.33
N GLU A 450 33.84 -14.20 -47.98
CA GLU A 450 32.69 -15.10 -47.72
C GLU A 450 32.92 -16.31 -46.75
N LEU A 451 31.81 -17.04 -46.51
CA LEU A 451 31.50 -18.19 -45.63
C LEU A 451 32.32 -19.50 -45.86
N PRO A 452 32.19 -20.52 -44.96
CA PRO A 452 31.14 -21.55 -45.15
C PRO A 452 30.35 -21.94 -43.88
N ARG A 453 29.13 -22.44 -44.13
CA ARG A 453 28.17 -23.06 -43.19
C ARG A 453 28.62 -24.45 -42.72
N LEU A 454 28.19 -24.84 -41.51
CA LEU A 454 28.01 -26.24 -41.12
C LEU A 454 26.64 -26.41 -40.46
N SER A 455 25.82 -27.26 -41.09
CA SER A 455 24.53 -27.75 -40.64
C SER A 455 24.71 -28.95 -39.72
N MET A 456 23.89 -29.06 -38.66
CA MET A 456 23.30 -30.35 -38.30
C MET A 456 21.85 -30.15 -37.87
N ALA A 457 20.98 -30.87 -38.58
CA ALA A 457 19.57 -31.04 -38.31
C ALA A 457 19.37 -32.02 -37.14
N GLY A 458 18.33 -31.79 -36.34
CA GLY A 458 17.86 -32.67 -35.29
C GLY A 458 16.45 -32.27 -34.86
N THR A 459 15.48 -32.71 -35.66
CA THR A 459 14.06 -33.02 -35.36
C THR A 459 13.33 -32.22 -34.27
N SER A 460 12.27 -31.53 -34.72
CA SER A 460 11.16 -31.04 -33.92
C SER A 460 10.39 -32.16 -33.23
N GLU A 461 10.13 -32.02 -31.94
CA GLU A 461 8.90 -32.53 -31.32
C GLU A 461 8.27 -31.43 -30.47
N ASN A 462 7.00 -31.18 -30.76
CA ASN A 462 6.10 -30.32 -30.02
C ASN A 462 5.91 -30.89 -28.62
N GLY A 463 6.13 -30.07 -27.60
CA GLY A 463 5.90 -30.44 -26.21
C GLY A 463 5.76 -29.21 -25.32
N ALA A 464 4.82 -28.32 -25.66
CA ALA A 464 4.36 -27.31 -24.72
C ALA A 464 3.52 -28.00 -23.64
N HIS A 465 4.18 -28.62 -22.66
CA HIS A 465 3.59 -28.90 -21.35
C HIS A 465 4.07 -27.81 -20.38
N GLY A 466 3.54 -26.60 -20.56
CA GLY A 466 3.33 -25.76 -19.38
C GLY A 466 2.23 -26.45 -18.58
N LYS A 467 2.57 -26.96 -17.40
CA LYS A 467 1.53 -27.42 -16.47
C LYS A 467 0.61 -26.23 -16.20
N ASP A 468 -0.69 -26.41 -16.39
CA ASP A 468 -1.68 -25.42 -16.01
C ASP A 468 -1.47 -25.08 -14.52
N TYR A 469 -1.41 -23.79 -14.17
CA TYR A 469 -1.20 -23.34 -12.78
C TYR A 469 -2.25 -23.94 -11.83
N THR A 470 -3.44 -24.23 -12.37
CA THR A 470 -4.50 -25.01 -11.72
C THR A 470 -3.99 -26.37 -11.23
N THR A 471 -3.19 -27.07 -12.04
CA THR A 471 -2.61 -28.39 -11.72
C THR A 471 -1.49 -28.30 -10.68
N ILE A 472 -0.67 -27.24 -10.68
CA ILE A 472 0.37 -27.04 -9.65
C ILE A 472 -0.26 -26.71 -8.29
N LEU A 473 -1.32 -25.90 -8.28
CA LEU A 473 -2.10 -25.63 -7.07
C LEU A 473 -2.85 -26.88 -6.60
N GLU A 474 -3.46 -27.66 -7.50
CA GLU A 474 -4.06 -28.95 -7.16
C GLU A 474 -3.04 -29.93 -6.57
N GLU A 475 -1.85 -30.05 -7.18
CA GLU A 475 -0.75 -30.87 -6.67
C GLU A 475 -0.29 -30.40 -5.28
N ARG A 476 -0.13 -29.08 -5.03
CA ARG A 476 0.24 -28.55 -3.70
C ARG A 476 -0.89 -28.65 -2.66
N MET A 477 -2.15 -28.52 -3.07
CA MET A 477 -3.30 -28.76 -2.20
C MET A 477 -3.37 -30.23 -1.81
N MET A 478 -3.03 -31.15 -2.71
CA MET A 478 -2.95 -32.59 -2.44
C MET A 478 -1.69 -33.01 -1.64
N ASP A 479 -0.54 -32.37 -1.86
CA ASP A 479 0.71 -32.67 -1.12
C ASP A 479 0.70 -32.13 0.32
N SER A 480 -0.25 -31.26 0.67
CA SER A 480 -0.46 -30.80 2.05
C SER A 480 -1.11 -31.85 2.98
N ASP A 481 -1.36 -33.07 2.47
CA ASP A 481 -1.85 -34.24 3.23
C ASP A 481 -0.78 -34.89 4.13
N VAL A 482 -0.15 -34.11 5.00
CA VAL A 482 0.45 -34.67 6.23
C VAL A 482 -0.39 -34.22 7.43
N GLN A 483 -1.46 -35.00 7.62
CA GLN A 483 -2.32 -35.07 8.80
C GLN A 483 -3.16 -33.83 9.14
N GLN A 484 -4.38 -33.77 8.60
CA GLN A 484 -5.59 -33.66 9.42
C GLN A 484 -6.86 -33.95 8.61
N SER A 485 -7.59 -34.97 9.05
CA SER A 485 -8.93 -35.33 8.62
C SER A 485 -9.92 -34.16 8.79
N ASN A 486 -10.49 -33.68 7.69
CA ASN A 486 -11.92 -33.31 7.50
C ASN A 486 -12.09 -32.37 6.29
N PHE A 487 -11.74 -32.83 5.09
CA PHE A 487 -12.34 -32.27 3.87
C PHE A 487 -13.71 -32.93 3.68
N LEU A 488 -14.78 -32.16 3.94
CA LEU A 488 -16.14 -32.59 3.66
C LEU A 488 -16.42 -32.37 2.17
N ILE A 489 -15.93 -33.29 1.33
CA ILE A 489 -16.40 -33.41 -0.05
C ILE A 489 -17.80 -34.01 0.02
N VAL A 490 -18.83 -33.17 -0.13
CA VAL A 490 -20.22 -33.63 -0.26
C VAL A 490 -20.38 -34.29 -1.64
N PRO A 491 -20.68 -35.59 -1.74
CA PRO A 491 -20.85 -36.24 -3.03
C PRO A 491 -22.13 -35.73 -3.72
N LYS A 492 -22.02 -35.34 -5.00
CA LYS A 492 -23.16 -35.13 -5.90
C LYS A 492 -24.00 -36.40 -5.96
N SER A 493 -25.16 -36.43 -5.31
CA SER A 493 -26.21 -37.37 -5.68
C SER A 493 -26.75 -36.98 -7.05
N THR A 494 -26.60 -37.89 -8.00
CA THR A 494 -26.99 -37.79 -9.40
C THR A 494 -28.50 -37.58 -9.53
N LEU A 495 -28.93 -36.34 -9.82
CA LEU A 495 -30.27 -36.09 -10.34
C LEU A 495 -30.29 -36.53 -11.81
N ARG A 496 -30.73 -37.78 -12.05
CA ARG A 496 -31.21 -38.22 -13.36
C ARG A 496 -32.50 -37.46 -13.65
N VAL A 497 -32.44 -36.58 -14.65
CA VAL A 497 -33.65 -36.05 -15.30
C VAL A 497 -34.25 -37.19 -16.12
N THR A 498 -35.27 -37.85 -15.58
CA THR A 498 -36.19 -38.66 -16.38
C THR A 498 -37.29 -37.76 -16.88
N ASN A 499 -37.32 -37.56 -18.20
CA ASN A 499 -38.41 -36.92 -18.92
C ASN A 499 -39.68 -37.82 -18.82
N PRO A 500 -40.84 -37.33 -18.36
CA PRO A 500 -42.10 -38.02 -18.59
C PRO A 500 -42.74 -37.50 -19.88
N ASP A 501 -43.10 -38.45 -20.73
CA ASP A 501 -43.66 -38.31 -22.06
C ASP A 501 -44.94 -37.45 -22.17
N ASN A 502 -45.12 -36.96 -23.40
CA ASN A 502 -46.38 -36.84 -24.13
C ASN A 502 -47.61 -37.45 -23.45
N ASN A 503 -48.55 -36.58 -23.08
CA ASN A 503 -49.94 -36.59 -23.59
C ASN A 503 -50.57 -35.22 -23.44
#